data_AF-A0A968C3R2-F1
#
_entry.id   AF-A0A968C3R2-F1
#
_cell.length_a   1.000
_cell.length_b   1.000
_cell.length_c   1.000
_cell.angle_alpha   90.00
_cell.angle_beta   90.00
_cell.angle_gamma   90.00
#
_symmetry.space_group_name_H-M   'P 1'
#
loop_
_entity.id
_entity.type
_entity.pdbx_description
1 polymer ?
#
loop_
_entity_poly.entity_id
_entity_poly.type
_entity_poly.pdbx_seq_one_letter_code
_entity_poly.pdbx_strand_id
1 'polypeptide(L)' 'SAFRGGLNLVQADYDNDGDVDVLVLRGAWSRGAGQHPNSLLRNNGDGTFTDVTFDAGLGEV' A
#
# COMPACT_ATOMS: atom_id res chain seq x y z
N SER A 1 -4.98 -7.90 -19.33
CA SER A 1 -4.63 -8.39 -17.98
C SER A 1 -3.65 -7.39 -17.37
N ALA A 2 -4.04 -6.65 -16.34
CA ALA A 2 -3.15 -5.71 -15.67
C ALA A 2 -2.35 -6.46 -14.59
N PHE A 3 -1.03 -6.43 -14.68
CA PHE A 3 -0.16 -7.01 -13.66
C PHE A 3 -0.32 -6.22 -12.36
N ARG A 4 -1.09 -6.74 -11.40
CA ARG A 4 -1.25 -6.17 -10.05
C ARG A 4 -0.28 -6.80 -9.06
N GLY A 5 0.99 -6.95 -9.44
CA GLY A 5 2.03 -7.47 -8.55
C GLY A 5 2.61 -6.36 -7.67
N GLY A 6 2.78 -6.63 -6.38
CA GLY A 6 3.62 -5.83 -5.49
C GLY A 6 5.05 -6.35 -5.53
N LEU A 7 6.04 -5.45 -5.64
CA LEU A 7 7.47 -5.84 -5.69
C LEU A 7 8.02 -6.15 -4.29
N ASN A 8 7.48 -5.47 -3.29
CA ASN A 8 7.94 -5.50 -1.91
C ASN A 8 6.80 -5.13 -0.96
N LEU A 9 6.90 -5.62 0.28
CA LEU A 9 5.97 -5.38 1.37
C LEU A 9 6.76 -4.89 2.57
N VAL A 10 6.34 -3.77 3.15
CA VAL A 10 6.91 -3.25 4.40
C VAL A 10 5.81 -3.29 5.46
N GLN A 11 6.15 -3.82 6.64
CA GLN A 11 5.25 -3.90 7.78
C GLN A 11 5.63 -2.83 8.80
N ALA A 12 4.65 -2.04 9.24
CA ALA A 12 4.78 -1.02 10.26
C ALA A 12 3.41 -0.71 10.86
N ASP A 13 3.35 -0.25 12.10
CA ASP A 13 2.15 0.34 12.70
C ASP A 13 2.19 1.85 12.38
N TYR A 14 1.41 2.30 11.38
CA TYR A 14 1.54 3.66 10.84
C TYR A 14 0.69 4.69 11.60
N ASP A 15 -0.43 4.29 12.19
CA ASP A 15 -1.32 5.17 12.97
C ASP A 15 -1.29 4.92 14.48
N ASN A 16 -0.40 4.02 14.93
CA ASN A 16 -0.11 3.74 16.34
C ASN A 16 -1.36 3.22 17.08
N ASP A 17 -2.15 2.37 16.42
CA ASP A 17 -3.31 1.70 17.01
C ASP A 17 -2.98 0.32 17.60
N GLY A 18 -1.74 -0.15 17.39
CA GLY A 18 -1.24 -1.43 17.89
C GLY A 18 -1.43 -2.60 16.92
N ASP A 19 -2.04 -2.36 15.76
CA ASP A 19 -2.17 -3.33 14.69
C ASP A 19 -1.11 -3.11 13.60
N VAL A 20 -0.55 -4.19 13.06
CA VAL A 20 0.50 -4.09 12.03
C VAL A 20 -0.12 -3.82 10.67
N ASP A 21 0.23 -2.69 10.07
CA ASP A 21 -0.17 -2.27 8.72
C ASP A 21 0.82 -2.70 7.64
N VAL A 22 0.41 -2.54 6.38
CA VAL A 22 1.20 -3.00 5.23
C VAL A 22 1.30 -1.93 4.14
N LEU A 23 2.53 -1.57 3.77
CA LEU A 23 2.84 -0.81 2.57
C LEU A 23 3.25 -1.74 1.43
N VAL A 24 2.54 -1.67 0.31
CA VAL A 24 2.78 -2.45 -0.91
C VAL A 24 3.42 -1.55 -1.98
N LEU A 25 4.65 -1.86 -2.37
CA LEU A 25 5.33 -1.13 -3.44
C LEU A 25 4.82 -1.58 -4.82
N ARG A 26 4.40 -0.63 -5.65
CA ARG A 26 3.79 -0.89 -6.97
C ARG A 26 4.60 -0.29 -8.13
N GLY A 27 4.18 -0.57 -9.36
CA GLY A 27 4.67 0.13 -10.55
C GLY A 27 6.04 -0.30 -11.08
N ALA A 28 6.87 -0.96 -10.27
CA ALA A 28 8.25 -1.34 -10.63
C ALA A 28 8.35 -2.18 -11.93
N TRP A 29 7.36 -3.03 -12.22
CA TRP A 29 7.35 -3.85 -13.44
C TRP A 29 6.89 -3.10 -14.70
N SER A 30 6.33 -1.90 -14.55
CA SER A 30 5.74 -1.10 -15.63
C SER A 30 6.73 -0.10 -16.26
N ARG A 31 8.01 -0.09 -15.86
CA ARG A 31 9.06 0.79 -16.41
C ARG A 31 8.61 2.26 -16.45
N GLY A 32 8.61 2.90 -17.64
CA GLY A 32 8.19 4.30 -17.83
C GLY A 32 6.69 4.56 -17.62
N ALA A 33 5.86 3.50 -17.50
CA ALA A 33 4.47 3.58 -17.07
C ALA A 33 4.29 3.15 -15.59
N GLY A 34 5.38 3.16 -14.82
CA GLY A 34 5.45 2.73 -13.42
C GLY A 34 5.00 3.75 -12.39
N GLN A 35 4.49 4.91 -12.82
CA GLN A 35 3.87 5.90 -11.93
C GLN A 35 2.52 5.35 -11.43
N HIS A 36 2.58 4.43 -10.48
CA HIS A 36 1.44 3.94 -9.72
C HIS A 36 1.71 4.25 -8.26
N PRO A 37 0.73 4.80 -7.52
CA PRO A 37 0.88 4.99 -6.10
C PRO A 37 1.13 3.64 -5.43
N ASN A 38 1.97 3.63 -4.41
CA ASN A 38 2.06 2.49 -3.49
C ASN A 38 0.71 2.32 -2.79
N SER A 39 0.40 1.13 -2.29
CA SER A 39 -0.79 0.95 -1.45
C SER A 39 -0.41 0.93 0.01
N LEU A 40 -1.03 1.79 0.84
CA LEU A 40 -1.00 1.66 2.28
C LEU A 40 -2.30 1.02 2.76
N LEU A 41 -2.19 -0.15 3.38
CA LEU A 41 -3.30 -0.94 3.88
C LEU A 41 -3.26 -0.91 5.41
N ARG A 42 -4.22 -0.21 6.03
CA ARG A 42 -4.41 -0.22 7.48
C ARG A 42 -5.05 -1.54 7.92
N ASN A 43 -4.50 -2.19 8.92
CA ASN A 43 -5.11 -3.34 9.55
C ASN A 43 -6.22 -2.88 10.51
N ASN A 44 -7.41 -3.48 10.42
CA ASN A 44 -8.55 -3.09 11.27
C ASN A 44 -8.63 -3.92 12.56
N GLY A 45 -7.64 -4.77 12.86
CA GLY A 45 -7.59 -5.63 14.05
C GLY A 45 -8.50 -6.87 14.00
N ASP A 46 -9.32 -7.01 12.96
CA ASP A 46 -10.29 -8.10 12.78
C ASP A 46 -9.93 -9.05 11.63
N GLY A 47 -8.70 -8.97 11.13
CA GLY A 47 -8.22 -9.74 9.98
C GLY A 47 -8.60 -9.13 8.62
N THR A 48 -9.20 -7.93 8.61
CA THR A 48 -9.46 -7.15 7.39
C THR A 48 -8.52 -5.94 7.28
N PHE A 49 -8.45 -5.37 6.07
CA PHE A 49 -7.62 -4.21 5.79
C PHE A 49 -8.43 -3.11 5.08
N THR A 50 -8.13 -1.86 5.41
CA THR A 50 -8.65 -0.66 4.73
C THR A 50 -7.55 -0.04 3.87
N ASP A 51 -7.83 0.22 2.59
CA ASP A 51 -6.92 0.98 1.74
C ASP A 51 -7.02 2.48 2.10
N VAL A 52 -5.99 2.99 2.77
CA VAL A 52 -5.90 4.38 3.23
C VAL A 52 -4.91 5.21 2.39
N THR A 53 -4.53 4.70 1.21
CA THR A 53 -3.48 5.31 0.37
C THR A 53 -3.73 6.79 0.08
N PHE A 54 -4.96 7.17 -0.27
CA PHE A 54 -5.31 8.56 -0.57
C PHE A 54 -5.43 9.41 0.69
N ASP A 55 -6.08 8.86 1.72
CA ASP A 55 -6.27 9.56 3.00
C ASP A 55 -4.92 9.86 3.69
N ALA A 56 -3.92 9.00 3.49
CA ALA A 56 -2.55 9.17 3.96
C ALA A 56 -1.69 10.07 3.05
N GLY A 57 -2.24 10.62 1.97
CA GLY A 57 -1.52 11.49 1.03
C GLY A 57 -0.52 10.77 0.12
N LEU A 58 -0.61 9.44 0.00
CA LEU A 58 0.27 8.61 -0.84
C LEU A 58 -0.33 8.28 -2.22
N GLY A 59 -1.56 8.72 -2.48
CA GLY A 59 -2.32 8.41 -3.70
C GLY A 59 -2.00 9.28 -4.91
N GLU A 60 -1.32 10.40 -4.72
CA GLU A 60 -0.88 11.28 -5.81
C GLU A 60 0.49 10.83 -6.35
N VAL A 61 0.62 10.72 -7.67
CA VAL A 61 1.86 10.36 -8.40
C VAL A 61 2.20 11.39 -9.47
#